data_AF-A0A8I0MJN9-F1
#
_entry.id   AF-A0A8I0MJN9-F1
#
_cell.length_a   1.000
_cell.length_b   1.000
_cell.length_c   1.000
_cell.angle_alpha   90.00
_cell.angle_beta   90.00
_cell.angle_gamma   90.00
#
_symmetry.space_group_name_H-M   'P 1'
#
loop_
_entity.id
_entity.type
_entity.pdbx_description
1 polymer ?
#
loop_
_entity_poly.entity_id
_entity_poly.type
_entity_poly.pdbx_seq_one_letter_code
_entity_poly.pdbx_strand_id
1 'polypeptide(L)'
;MDPNSLFNALSHISSTAKLIIGERDRLKLTELTGELQSKIIEAQTHFFDVTSKLADQQHTIAELEKRVHSLEDLLNLRDSYELVLLSKEQGFYAYRYARDDEAEHYICQTCFDSGNMKQVLRIREDEFCMCPVCGQEKGVWLNKATRPSVVSVSRRRERGAY
;
A
#
# COMPACT_ATOMS: atom_id res chain seq x y z
N MET A 1 -21.87 -12.96 2.61
CA MET A 1 -23.32 -12.90 2.90
C MET A 1 -24.04 -12.87 1.57
N ASP A 2 -25.17 -13.55 1.43
CA ASP A 2 -25.76 -13.86 0.12
C ASP A 2 -26.70 -12.71 -0.33
N PRO A 3 -26.41 -11.96 -1.41
CA PRO A 3 -27.31 -10.95 -1.94
C PRO A 3 -28.71 -11.52 -2.27
N ASN A 4 -28.80 -12.82 -2.52
CA ASN A 4 -30.07 -13.51 -2.72
C ASN A 4 -31.00 -13.40 -1.50
N SER A 5 -30.49 -13.27 -0.27
CA SER A 5 -31.34 -13.17 0.93
C SER A 5 -32.13 -11.87 0.97
N LEU A 6 -31.52 -10.77 0.51
CA LEU A 6 -32.16 -9.45 0.47
C LEU A 6 -33.17 -9.37 -0.69
N PHE A 7 -32.85 -9.96 -1.85
CA PHE A 7 -33.81 -10.11 -2.95
C PHE A 7 -35.01 -10.97 -2.56
N ASN A 8 -34.78 -12.06 -1.82
CA ASN A 8 -35.85 -12.91 -1.31
C ASN A 8 -36.74 -12.13 -0.33
N ALA A 9 -36.15 -11.39 0.62
CA ALA A 9 -36.92 -10.55 1.55
C ALA A 9 -37.79 -9.50 0.83
N LEU A 10 -37.25 -8.82 -0.19
CA LEU A 10 -37.99 -7.85 -1.01
C LEU A 10 -39.11 -8.49 -1.83
N SER A 11 -38.86 -9.67 -2.40
CA SER A 11 -39.88 -10.46 -3.13
C SER A 11 -41.03 -10.85 -2.20
N HIS A 12 -40.71 -11.30 -0.99
CA HIS A 12 -41.70 -11.63 0.03
C HIS A 12 -42.52 -10.40 0.45
N ILE A 13 -41.88 -9.28 0.79
CA ILE A 13 -42.56 -8.00 1.10
C ILE A 13 -43.53 -7.61 -0.02
N SER A 14 -43.11 -7.71 -1.27
CA SER A 14 -43.95 -7.41 -2.45
C SER A 14 -45.17 -8.34 -2.53
N SER A 15 -44.99 -9.65 -2.28
CA SER A 15 -46.10 -10.60 -2.27
C SER A 15 -47.09 -10.36 -1.14
N THR A 16 -46.61 -10.09 0.09
CA THR A 16 -47.46 -9.83 1.26
C THR A 16 -48.21 -8.50 1.11
N ALA A 17 -47.58 -7.46 0.55
CA ALA A 17 -48.25 -6.19 0.26
C ALA A 17 -49.40 -6.36 -0.75
N LYS A 18 -49.23 -7.19 -1.78
CA LYS A 18 -50.32 -7.50 -2.74
C LYS A 18 -51.49 -8.22 -2.08
N LEU A 19 -51.22 -9.14 -1.14
CA LEU A 19 -52.25 -9.86 -0.39
C LEU A 19 -53.05 -8.90 0.52
N ILE A 20 -52.37 -7.96 1.19
CA ILE A 20 -53.03 -6.94 2.03
C ILE A 20 -54.01 -6.09 1.22
N ILE A 21 -53.65 -5.70 -0.01
CA ILE A 21 -54.51 -4.87 -0.88
C ILE A 21 -55.79 -5.63 -1.29
N GLY A 22 -55.74 -6.96 -1.36
CA GLY A 22 -56.86 -7.81 -1.76
C GLY A 22 -57.82 -8.21 -0.64
N GLU A 23 -57.40 -8.12 0.63
CA GLU A 23 -58.14 -8.69 1.75
C GLU A 23 -59.07 -7.67 2.44
N ARG A 24 -60.33 -8.04 2.70
CA ARG A 24 -61.32 -7.20 3.42
C ARG A 24 -61.44 -7.50 4.91
N ASP A 25 -61.01 -8.68 5.35
CA ASP A 25 -61.15 -9.13 6.73
C ASP A 25 -60.15 -8.42 7.66
N ARG A 26 -60.65 -7.70 8.67
CA ARG A 26 -59.80 -6.93 9.59
C ARG A 26 -58.78 -7.78 10.36
N LEU A 27 -59.13 -9.01 10.76
CA LEU A 27 -58.23 -9.90 11.51
C LEU A 27 -57.05 -10.39 10.64
N LYS A 28 -57.34 -10.80 9.40
CA LYS A 28 -56.30 -11.19 8.44
C LYS A 28 -55.44 -10.01 8.02
N LEU A 29 -56.05 -8.83 7.85
CA LEU A 29 -55.31 -7.61 7.57
C LEU A 29 -54.31 -7.29 8.68
N THR A 30 -54.69 -7.40 9.96
CA THR A 30 -53.76 -7.17 11.08
C THR A 30 -52.60 -8.17 11.10
N GLU A 31 -52.87 -9.44 10.81
CA GLU A 31 -51.85 -10.49 10.73
C GLU A 31 -50.86 -10.23 9.58
N LEU A 32 -51.37 -9.98 8.37
CA LEU A 32 -50.56 -9.70 7.19
C LEU A 32 -49.75 -8.40 7.36
N THR A 33 -50.31 -7.37 8.01
CA THR A 33 -49.54 -6.15 8.32
C THR A 33 -48.41 -6.40 9.31
N GLY A 34 -48.60 -7.29 10.30
CA GLY A 34 -47.55 -7.68 11.23
C GLY A 34 -46.43 -8.46 10.54
N GLU A 35 -46.78 -9.38 9.65
CA GLU A 35 -45.82 -10.11 8.83
C GLU A 35 -45.03 -9.18 7.92
N LEU A 36 -45.71 -8.23 7.26
CA LEU A 36 -45.06 -7.22 6.42
C LEU A 36 -44.07 -6.37 7.23
N GLN A 37 -44.45 -5.90 8.42
CA GLN A 37 -43.58 -5.12 9.30
C GLN A 37 -42.35 -5.93 9.73
N SER A 38 -42.54 -7.19 10.12
CA SER A 38 -41.44 -8.09 10.49
C SER A 38 -40.44 -8.26 9.34
N LYS A 39 -40.93 -8.45 8.10
CA LYS A 39 -40.06 -8.59 6.92
C LYS A 39 -39.36 -7.30 6.53
N ILE A 40 -40.00 -6.14 6.71
CA ILE A 40 -39.34 -4.84 6.54
C ILE A 40 -38.18 -4.69 7.51
N ILE A 41 -38.35 -5.08 8.78
CA ILE A 41 -37.28 -5.02 9.80
C ILE A 41 -36.14 -5.97 9.44
N GLU A 42 -36.43 -7.20 8.98
CA GLU A 42 -35.42 -8.15 8.49
C GLU A 42 -34.63 -7.55 7.31
N ALA A 43 -35.32 -6.99 6.31
CA ALA A 43 -34.68 -6.36 5.16
C ALA A 43 -33.79 -5.18 5.58
N GLN A 44 -34.28 -4.31 6.47
CA GLN A 44 -33.49 -3.20 7.02
C GLN A 44 -32.22 -3.69 7.73
N THR A 45 -32.33 -4.76 8.53
CA THR A 45 -31.17 -5.37 9.21
C THR A 45 -30.14 -5.87 8.21
N HIS A 46 -30.57 -6.54 7.15
CA HIS A 46 -29.68 -6.98 6.08
C HIS A 46 -29.03 -5.82 5.32
N PHE A 47 -29.77 -4.74 5.06
CA PHE A 47 -29.21 -3.52 4.47
C PHE A 47 -28.13 -2.90 5.36
N PHE A 48 -28.35 -2.82 6.68
CA PHE A 48 -27.33 -2.30 7.61
C PHE A 48 -26.07 -3.16 7.64
N ASP A 49 -26.20 -4.49 7.61
CA ASP A 49 -25.03 -5.37 7.57
C ASP A 49 -24.25 -5.25 6.25
N VAL A 50 -24.95 -5.15 5.11
CA VAL A 50 -24.30 -4.93 3.80
C VAL A 50 -23.59 -3.57 3.76
N THR A 51 -24.23 -2.52 4.26
CA THR A 51 -23.62 -1.18 4.29
C THR A 51 -22.42 -1.10 5.23
N SER A 52 -22.46 -1.79 6.38
CA SER A 52 -21.31 -1.92 7.27
C SER A 52 -20.14 -2.61 6.56
N LYS A 53 -20.39 -3.74 5.89
CA LYS A 53 -19.35 -4.46 5.14
C LYS A 53 -18.77 -3.63 3.99
N LEU A 54 -19.60 -2.86 3.29
CA LEU A 54 -19.12 -1.93 2.27
C LEU A 54 -18.22 -0.84 2.86
N ALA A 55 -18.55 -0.32 4.04
CA ALA A 55 -17.69 0.65 4.73
C ALA A 55 -16.35 0.03 5.15
N ASP A 56 -16.35 -1.19 5.69
CA ASP A 56 -15.13 -1.92 6.06
C ASP A 56 -14.25 -2.21 4.83
N GLN A 57 -14.87 -2.62 3.73
CA GLN A 57 -14.17 -2.84 2.46
C GLN A 57 -13.58 -1.53 1.93
N GLN A 58 -14.32 -0.43 1.97
CA GLN A 58 -13.82 0.88 1.54
C GLN A 58 -12.63 1.35 2.39
N HIS A 59 -12.68 1.13 3.71
CA HIS A 59 -11.54 1.42 4.59
C HIS A 59 -10.31 0.57 4.22
N THR A 60 -10.53 -0.73 3.98
CA THR A 60 -9.46 -1.66 3.59
C THR A 60 -8.84 -1.25 2.26
N ILE A 61 -9.65 -0.87 1.27
CA ILE A 61 -9.18 -0.37 -0.03
C ILE A 61 -8.31 0.88 0.16
N ALA A 62 -8.78 1.86 0.93
CA ALA A 62 -8.03 3.08 1.19
C ALA A 62 -6.69 2.82 1.92
N GLU A 63 -6.64 1.85 2.84
CA GLU A 63 -5.39 1.45 3.49
C GLU A 63 -4.43 0.76 2.52
N LEU A 64 -4.93 -0.16 1.69
CA LEU A 64 -4.13 -0.84 0.68
C LEU A 64 -3.60 0.15 -0.37
N GLU A 65 -4.42 1.09 -0.84
CA GLU A 65 -4.00 2.15 -1.75
C GLU A 65 -2.85 2.98 -1.16
N LYS A 66 -2.94 3.38 0.12
CA LYS A 66 -1.84 4.08 0.81
C LYS A 66 -0.57 3.26 0.85
N ARG A 67 -0.67 1.95 1.12
CA ARG A 67 0.49 1.05 1.12
C ARG A 67 1.09 0.91 -0.27
N VAL A 68 0.27 0.80 -1.31
CA VAL A 68 0.73 0.75 -2.71
C VAL A 68 1.50 2.02 -3.04
N HIS A 69 0.93 3.20 -2.78
CA HIS A 69 1.63 4.48 -3.03
C HIS A 69 2.95 4.56 -2.26
N SER A 70 2.97 4.15 -0.98
CA SER A 70 4.22 4.16 -0.20
C SER A 70 5.29 3.23 -0.78
N LEU A 71 4.89 2.08 -1.34
CA LEU A 71 5.81 1.13 -1.97
C LEU A 71 6.29 1.65 -3.32
N GLU A 72 5.42 2.28 -4.10
CA GLU A 72 5.77 2.95 -5.35
C GLU A 72 6.77 4.09 -5.10
N ASP A 73 6.57 4.90 -4.07
CA ASP A 73 7.51 5.95 -3.66
C ASP A 73 8.88 5.37 -3.27
N LEU A 74 8.90 4.25 -2.53
CA LEU A 74 10.14 3.56 -2.18
C LEU A 74 10.86 2.98 -3.42
N LEU A 75 10.10 2.44 -4.38
CA LEU A 75 10.66 1.94 -5.64
C LEU A 75 11.21 3.09 -6.48
N ASN A 76 10.46 4.18 -6.61
CA ASN A 76 10.89 5.39 -7.32
C ASN A 76 12.16 5.97 -6.69
N LEU A 77 12.23 6.01 -5.36
CA LEU A 77 13.43 6.40 -4.63
C LEU A 77 14.58 5.46 -5.00
N ARG A 78 14.40 4.14 -4.90
CA ARG A 78 15.44 3.15 -5.22
C ARG A 78 15.89 3.18 -6.69
N ASP A 79 15.01 3.56 -7.60
CA ASP A 79 15.31 3.69 -9.02
C ASP A 79 16.03 5.00 -9.36
N SER A 80 15.95 6.01 -8.47
CA SER A 80 16.74 7.25 -8.59
C SER A 80 18.20 7.12 -8.14
N TYR A 81 18.58 5.98 -7.56
CA TYR A 81 19.93 5.74 -7.06
C TYR A 81 20.61 4.55 -7.75
N GLU A 82 21.87 4.75 -8.11
CA GLU A 82 22.75 3.73 -8.68
C GLU A 82 23.80 3.29 -7.67
N LEU A 83 24.05 1.97 -7.58
CA LEU A 83 25.11 1.47 -6.70
C LEU A 83 26.49 1.72 -7.33
N VAL A 84 27.37 2.33 -6.56
CA VAL A 84 28.69 2.78 -6.98
C VAL A 84 29.72 2.33 -5.96
N LEU A 85 30.87 1.86 -6.44
CA LEU A 85 32.01 1.55 -5.60
C LEU A 85 32.86 2.81 -5.39
N LEU A 86 32.91 3.32 -4.17
CA LEU A 86 33.67 4.52 -3.81
C LEU A 86 35.13 4.21 -3.45
N SER A 87 35.42 3.04 -2.88
CA SER A 87 36.79 2.63 -2.60
C SER A 87 36.96 1.13 -2.77
N LYS A 88 37.89 0.76 -3.65
CA LYS A 88 38.25 -0.63 -3.92
C LYS A 88 39.03 -1.28 -2.78
N GLU A 89 39.89 -0.51 -2.11
CA GLU A 89 40.80 -1.02 -1.07
C GLU A 89 40.05 -1.53 0.15
N GLN A 90 38.94 -0.87 0.50
CA GLN A 90 38.12 -1.23 1.65
C GLN A 90 36.76 -1.82 1.25
N GLY A 91 36.49 -1.99 -0.05
CA GLY A 91 35.24 -2.54 -0.55
C GLY A 91 34.01 -1.70 -0.16
N PHE A 92 34.10 -0.38 -0.25
CA PHE A 92 33.04 0.52 0.20
C PHE A 92 32.12 0.94 -0.95
N TYR A 93 30.87 0.54 -0.84
CA TYR A 93 29.81 0.80 -1.80
C TYR A 93 28.84 1.85 -1.25
N ALA A 94 28.37 2.72 -2.14
CA ALA A 94 27.38 3.75 -1.85
C ALA A 94 26.41 3.88 -3.02
N TYR A 95 25.21 4.39 -2.72
CA TYR A 95 24.22 4.72 -3.74
C TYR A 95 24.42 6.17 -4.18
N ARG A 96 24.74 6.40 -5.45
CA ARG A 96 24.85 7.73 -6.04
C ARG A 96 23.51 8.13 -6.63
N TYR A 97 23.09 9.36 -6.39
CA TYR A 97 21.90 9.91 -7.05
C TYR A 97 22.14 10.06 -8.55
N ALA A 98 21.23 9.51 -9.36
CA ALA A 98 21.41 9.36 -10.81
C ALA A 98 20.54 10.31 -11.66
N ARG A 99 19.74 11.17 -11.02
CA ARG A 99 18.90 12.16 -11.70
C ARG A 99 19.57 13.54 -11.68
N ASP A 100 19.29 14.34 -12.70
CA ASP A 100 19.86 15.68 -12.90
C ASP A 100 19.08 16.81 -12.20
N ASP A 101 18.13 16.49 -11.32
CA ASP A 101 17.27 17.45 -10.63
C ASP A 101 17.84 17.95 -9.28
N GLU A 102 18.74 17.20 -8.65
CA GLU A 102 19.40 17.59 -7.40
C GLU A 102 20.93 17.52 -7.52
N ALA A 103 21.63 18.18 -6.59
CA ALA A 103 23.08 18.08 -6.50
C ALA A 103 23.51 16.62 -6.25
N GLU A 104 24.61 16.22 -6.90
CA GLU A 104 25.18 14.88 -6.78
C GLU A 104 25.49 14.58 -5.30
N HIS A 105 24.86 13.54 -4.77
CA HIS A 105 25.06 13.10 -3.40
C HIS A 105 25.07 11.57 -3.31
N TYR A 106 25.69 11.08 -2.25
CA TYR A 106 25.88 9.65 -2.00
C TYR A 106 25.12 9.22 -0.75
N ILE A 107 24.52 8.06 -0.78
CA ILE A 107 23.81 7.43 0.33
C ILE A 107 24.57 6.18 0.77
N CYS A 108 24.61 5.94 2.08
CA CYS A 108 25.17 4.71 2.64
C CYS A 108 24.39 3.47 2.16
N GLN A 109 25.08 2.53 1.49
CA GLN A 109 24.44 1.27 1.05
C GLN A 109 23.79 0.54 2.23
N THR A 110 24.51 0.35 3.33
CA THR A 110 24.04 -0.46 4.46
C THR A 110 22.80 0.13 5.10
N CYS A 111 22.73 1.45 5.30
CA CYS A 111 21.54 2.10 5.88
C CYS A 111 20.34 2.08 4.93
N PHE A 112 20.60 2.14 3.63
CA PHE A 112 19.55 2.10 2.63
C PHE A 112 18.99 0.68 2.46
N ASP A 113 19.84 -0.33 2.37
CA ASP A 113 19.43 -1.73 2.19
C ASP A 113 18.78 -2.33 3.45
N SER A 114 19.16 -1.90 4.66
CA SER A 114 18.64 -2.50 5.91
C SER A 114 17.33 -1.91 6.41
N GLY A 115 17.02 -0.65 6.07
CA GLY A 115 15.87 0.05 6.64
C GLY A 115 15.26 1.12 5.76
N ASN A 116 15.59 1.16 4.46
CA ASN A 116 15.17 2.21 3.52
C ASN A 116 15.48 3.64 4.02
N MET A 117 16.50 3.79 4.89
CA MET A 117 16.85 5.09 5.45
C MET A 117 17.79 5.82 4.50
N LYS A 118 17.30 6.91 3.89
CA LYS A 118 18.12 7.86 3.12
C LYS A 118 19.08 8.59 4.07
N GLN A 119 20.29 8.06 4.19
CA GLN A 119 21.37 8.67 4.96
C GLN A 119 22.45 9.16 4.01
N VAL A 120 22.47 10.46 3.78
CA VAL A 120 23.46 11.12 2.92
C VAL A 120 24.83 11.03 3.60
N LEU A 121 25.81 10.54 2.86
CA LEU A 121 27.20 10.43 3.29
C LEU A 121 27.81 11.83 3.43
N ARG A 122 28.57 12.03 4.50
CA ARG A 122 29.33 13.26 4.69
C ARG A 122 30.73 13.05 4.15
N ILE A 123 31.04 13.77 3.08
CA ILE A 123 32.37 13.83 2.49
C ILE A 123 33.03 15.10 3.00
N ARG A 124 34.16 14.94 3.69
CA ARG A 124 34.99 16.05 4.18
C ARG A 124 35.95 16.53 3.07
N GLU A 125 36.54 17.71 3.28
CA GLU A 125 37.51 18.31 2.35
C GLU A 125 38.78 17.45 2.16
N ASP A 126 39.14 16.63 3.15
CA ASP A 126 40.23 15.66 3.11
C ASP A 126 39.86 14.35 2.39
N GLU A 127 38.74 14.35 1.65
CA GLU A 127 38.22 13.19 0.91
C GLU A 127 37.82 12.00 1.81
N PHE A 128 37.72 12.23 3.12
CA PHE A 128 37.19 11.23 4.04
C PHE A 128 35.66 11.21 4.00
N CYS A 129 35.10 10.04 3.71
CA CYS A 129 33.66 9.82 3.61
C CYS A 129 33.18 8.93 4.75
N MET A 130 32.11 9.35 5.45
CA MET A 130 31.49 8.56 6.52
C MET A 130 29.97 8.68 6.56
N CYS A 131 29.31 7.60 6.98
CA CYS A 131 27.89 7.61 7.29
C CYS A 131 27.65 8.17 8.71
N PRO A 132 26.69 9.10 8.90
CA PRO A 132 26.41 9.68 10.21
C PRO A 132 25.67 8.73 11.17
N VAL A 133 24.97 7.71 10.66
CA VAL A 133 24.09 6.85 11.46
C VAL A 133 24.76 5.52 11.84
N CYS A 134 25.28 4.76 10.88
CA CYS A 134 26.02 3.54 11.18
C CYS A 134 27.49 3.82 11.58
N GLY A 135 27.70 4.97 12.23
CA GLY A 135 28.98 5.64 12.36
C GLY A 135 30.15 4.76 12.81
N GLN A 136 31.31 5.15 12.27
CA GLN A 136 32.64 5.10 12.88
C GLN A 136 33.62 3.96 12.58
N GLU A 137 33.24 2.72 12.26
CA GLU A 137 34.28 1.68 11.95
C GLU A 137 34.59 1.49 10.45
N LYS A 138 33.91 2.24 9.57
CA LYS A 138 33.95 2.03 8.10
C LYS A 138 33.99 3.32 7.29
N GLY A 139 34.55 4.40 7.85
CA GLY A 139 34.81 5.60 7.07
C GLY A 139 35.96 5.36 6.09
N VAL A 140 35.86 5.89 4.88
CA VAL A 140 36.81 5.55 3.81
C VAL A 140 37.35 6.80 3.14
N TRP A 141 38.64 6.76 2.84
CA TRP A 141 39.31 7.77 2.04
C TRP A 141 38.98 7.55 0.56
N LEU A 142 38.43 8.58 -0.07
CA LEU A 142 38.14 8.58 -1.50
C LEU A 142 39.45 8.91 -2.24
N ASN A 143 40.20 7.91 -2.70
CA ASN A 143 41.45 8.16 -3.41
C ASN A 143 41.19 8.94 -4.73
N LYS A 144 41.86 10.09 -4.90
CA LYS A 144 41.85 10.99 -6.09
C LYS A 144 41.96 10.33 -7.47
N ALA A 145 42.39 9.07 -7.55
CA ALA A 145 42.72 8.39 -8.81
C ALA A 145 41.57 7.63 -9.46
N THR A 146 40.43 7.42 -8.80
CA THR A 146 39.38 6.54 -9.33
C THR A 146 38.06 7.28 -9.41
N ARG A 147 37.73 7.76 -10.61
CA ARG A 147 36.33 8.07 -10.95
C ARG A 147 35.47 6.87 -10.52
N PRO A 148 34.35 7.08 -9.82
CA PRO A 148 33.50 5.99 -9.38
C PRO A 148 33.09 5.14 -10.59
N SER A 149 33.57 3.89 -10.63
CA SER A 149 33.14 2.93 -11.63
C SER A 149 31.73 2.50 -11.26
N VAL A 150 30.74 2.92 -12.06
CA VAL A 150 29.35 2.50 -11.90
C VAL A 150 29.28 0.98 -12.07
N VAL A 151 28.92 0.27 -11.01
CA VAL A 151 28.68 -1.17 -11.07
C VAL A 151 27.18 -1.33 -11.32
N SER A 152 26.80 -1.41 -12.59
CA SER A 152 25.40 -1.60 -12.97
C SER A 152 24.90 -2.96 -12.44
N VAL A 153 24.03 -2.95 -11.43
CA VAL A 153 23.35 -4.16 -10.97
C VAL A 153 22.23 -4.46 -11.96
N SER A 154 22.41 -5.49 -12.81
CA SER A 154 21.35 -5.94 -13.72
C SER A 154 20.19 -6.52 -12.91
N ARG A 155 19.12 -5.73 -12.70
CA ARG A 155 17.89 -6.24 -12.10
C ARG A 155 17.13 -7.07 -13.12
N ARG A 156 17.33 -8.39 -13.10
CA ARG A 156 16.50 -9.36 -13.83
C ARG A 156 15.08 -9.28 -13.28
N ARG A 157 14.19 -8.55 -13.96
CA ARG A 157 12.73 -8.68 -13.75
C ARG A 157 12.35 -10.07 -14.22
N GLU A 158 12.24 -11.03 -13.30
CA GLU A 158 11.45 -12.23 -13.56
C GLU A 158 10.00 -11.78 -13.74
N ARG A 159 9.61 -11.59 -14.99
CA ARG A 159 8.21 -11.54 -15.37
C ARG A 159 7.63 -12.92 -15.04
N GLY A 160 6.82 -12.99 -14.00
CA GLY A 160 5.97 -14.13 -13.72
C GLY A 160 5.21 -14.50 -15.00
N ALA A 161 5.39 -15.74 -15.42
CA ALA A 161 4.79 -16.32 -16.61
C ALA A 161 3.50 -17.05 -16.21
N TYR A 162 2.45 -16.78 -16.99
CA TYR A 162 1.16 -17.48 -17.16
C TYR A 162 0.23 -17.61 -15.96
#